data_AF-A0AAU2RJV1-F1
#
_entry.id   AF-A0AAU2RJV1-F1
#
_cell.length_a   1.000
_cell.length_b   1.000
_cell.length_c   1.000
_cell.angle_alpha   90.00
_cell.angle_beta   90.00
_cell.angle_gamma   90.00
#
_symmetry.space_group_name_H-M   'P 1'
#
loop_
_entity.id
_entity.type
_entity.pdbx_description
1 polymer ?
#
loop_
_entity_poly.entity_id
_entity_poly.type
_entity_poly.pdbx_seq_one_letter_code
_entity_poly.pdbx_strand_id
1 'polypeptide(L)'
;MALTAFAVHDLTEAVLGCVCAALDATAEDIEGQPGCPCRTCVVPGTAAWDSCDDPCGPSEGAGGQLTVNVARIYPSSLTSFPSQDQTVQGVRGCTPPPITAVELVITLLRCAPTVSEDGCPPSCEELSEASRILHIDEVTVYNALLCCLPQTGGGRRGRKFVIGAQRTIGPEGGCVGLEQRVIVALPGCRCPDEGVS
;
A
#
# COMPACT_ATOMS: atom_id res chain seq x y z
N MET A 1 -21.93 -4.52 7.55
CA MET A 1 -22.43 -3.38 6.76
C MET A 1 -22.26 -3.72 5.29
N ALA A 2 -23.12 -3.25 4.40
CA ALA A 2 -22.91 -3.42 2.97
C ALA A 2 -21.65 -2.65 2.53
N LEU A 3 -20.96 -3.11 1.49
CA LEU A 3 -19.91 -2.35 0.82
C LEU A 3 -20.47 -0.99 0.36
N THR A 4 -19.90 0.12 0.84
CA THR A 4 -20.25 1.47 0.35
C THR A 4 -19.42 1.81 -0.88
N ALA A 5 -19.88 2.77 -1.70
CA ALA A 5 -19.15 3.20 -2.89
C ALA A 5 -17.71 3.67 -2.59
N PHE A 6 -17.49 4.26 -1.40
CA PHE A 6 -16.19 4.73 -0.96
C PHE A 6 -15.41 3.72 -0.09
N ALA A 7 -15.98 2.55 0.26
CA ALA A 7 -15.35 1.63 1.20
C ALA A 7 -13.92 1.20 0.81
N VAL A 8 -13.66 1.08 -0.50
CA VAL A 8 -12.32 0.77 -1.02
C VAL A 8 -11.40 1.98 -0.92
N HIS A 9 -11.90 3.16 -1.28
CA HIS A 9 -11.12 4.39 -1.22
C HIS A 9 -10.76 4.79 0.22
N ASP A 10 -11.74 4.73 1.13
CA ASP A 10 -11.53 4.99 2.57
C ASP A 10 -10.50 4.02 3.16
N LEU A 11 -10.51 2.75 2.71
CA LEU A 11 -9.50 1.77 3.10
C LEU A 11 -8.11 2.15 2.57
N THR A 12 -8.00 2.58 1.31
CA THR A 12 -6.71 3.01 0.74
C THR A 12 -6.15 4.23 1.44
N GLU A 13 -6.99 5.23 1.74
CA GLU A 13 -6.60 6.44 2.48
C GLU A 13 -6.18 6.11 3.92
N ALA A 14 -6.92 5.23 4.60
CA ALA A 14 -6.56 4.80 5.95
C ALA A 14 -5.22 4.03 5.99
N VAL A 15 -4.95 3.19 4.99
CA VAL A 15 -3.67 2.49 4.85
C VAL A 15 -2.55 3.49 4.56
N LEU A 16 -2.77 4.40 3.62
CA LEU A 16 -1.80 5.44 3.24
C LEU A 16 -1.41 6.29 4.45
N GLY A 17 -2.40 6.83 5.18
CA GLY A 17 -2.17 7.67 6.36
C GLY A 17 -1.46 6.91 7.49
N CYS A 18 -1.79 5.64 7.70
CA CYS A 18 -1.09 4.82 8.70
C CYS A 18 0.37 4.61 8.33
N VAL A 19 0.66 4.20 7.10
CA VAL A 19 2.03 3.93 6.67
C VAL A 19 2.85 5.20 6.75
N CYS A 20 2.28 6.34 6.32
CA CYS A 20 2.89 7.64 6.44
C CYS A 20 3.25 7.98 7.90
N ALA A 21 2.29 7.87 8.82
CA ALA A 21 2.53 8.13 10.23
C ALA A 21 3.59 7.20 10.86
N ALA A 22 3.67 5.94 10.43
CA ALA A 22 4.67 5.00 10.90
C ALA A 22 6.08 5.34 10.38
N LEU A 23 6.19 5.82 9.14
CA LEU A 23 7.45 6.30 8.57
C LEU A 23 7.95 7.55 9.31
N ASP A 24 7.07 8.51 9.60
CA ASP A 24 7.41 9.70 10.38
C ASP A 24 7.90 9.33 11.79
N ALA A 25 7.17 8.46 12.50
CA ALA A 25 7.60 7.98 13.81
C ALA A 25 8.95 7.25 13.76
N THR A 26 9.21 6.47 12.71
CA THR A 26 10.51 5.80 12.53
C THR A 26 11.63 6.80 12.30
N ALA A 27 11.38 7.89 11.57
CA ALA A 27 12.36 8.95 11.34
C ALA A 27 12.68 9.76 12.60
N GLU A 28 11.73 9.87 13.55
CA GLU A 28 12.00 10.43 14.87
C GLU A 28 12.92 9.53 15.72
N ASP A 29 12.79 8.21 15.57
CA ASP A 29 13.54 7.21 16.35
C ASP A 29 14.92 6.87 15.76
N ILE A 30 15.10 6.99 14.44
CA ILE A 30 16.30 6.54 13.73
C ILE A 30 16.93 7.69 12.96
N GLU A 31 18.12 8.11 13.42
CA GLU A 31 18.91 9.15 12.75
C GLU A 31 19.20 8.81 11.28
N GLY A 32 18.98 9.79 10.41
CA GLY A 32 19.17 9.67 8.96
C GLY A 32 18.08 8.86 8.24
N GLN A 33 17.07 8.32 8.93
CA GLN A 33 15.94 7.70 8.25
C GLN A 33 15.00 8.78 7.70
N PRO A 34 14.66 8.75 6.40
CA PRO A 34 13.65 9.66 5.86
C PRO A 34 12.26 9.29 6.35
N GLY A 35 11.48 10.30 6.75
CA GLY A 35 10.07 10.14 7.13
C GLY A 35 9.16 9.81 5.95
N CYS A 36 7.87 10.04 6.13
CA CYS A 36 6.89 9.90 5.07
C CYS A 36 7.24 10.82 3.89
N PRO A 37 7.31 10.30 2.65
CA PRO A 37 7.51 11.14 1.49
C PRO A 37 6.38 12.15 1.35
N CYS A 38 6.73 13.36 0.94
CA CYS A 38 5.76 14.41 0.74
C CYS A 38 4.76 14.11 -0.39
N ARG A 39 5.19 13.35 -1.43
CA ARG A 39 4.30 12.81 -2.45
C ARG A 39 3.65 11.53 -1.94
N THR A 40 2.56 11.73 -1.21
CA THR A 40 1.75 10.66 -0.62
C THR A 40 0.35 10.71 -1.20
N CYS A 41 -0.05 9.70 -1.98
CA CYS A 41 -1.37 9.68 -2.63
C CYS A 41 -1.91 8.28 -2.97
N VAL A 42 -3.24 8.16 -3.03
CA VAL A 42 -3.90 7.01 -3.66
C VAL A 42 -3.86 7.19 -5.17
N VAL A 43 -3.38 6.17 -5.89
CA VAL A 43 -3.21 6.23 -7.35
C VAL A 43 -4.03 5.15 -8.05
N PRO A 44 -4.44 5.36 -9.32
CA PRO A 44 -5.33 4.43 -10.03
C PRO A 44 -4.66 3.12 -10.49
N GLY A 45 -3.33 3.03 -10.44
CA GLY A 45 -2.56 1.91 -10.97
C GLY A 45 -1.14 1.85 -10.41
N THR A 46 -0.18 1.39 -11.19
CA THR A 46 1.22 1.36 -10.76
C THR A 46 1.76 2.77 -10.52
N ALA A 47 2.61 2.89 -9.49
CA ALA A 47 3.36 4.11 -9.21
C ALA A 47 4.17 4.56 -10.44
N ALA A 48 4.13 5.86 -10.73
CA ALA A 48 5.07 6.45 -11.68
C ALA A 48 6.45 6.61 -11.02
N TRP A 49 7.52 6.34 -11.79
CA TRP A 49 8.91 6.32 -11.33
C TRP A 49 9.63 7.66 -11.51
N ASP A 50 9.04 8.62 -12.20
CA ASP A 50 9.65 9.87 -12.66
C ASP A 50 9.74 10.96 -11.59
N SER A 51 9.33 10.69 -10.35
CA SER A 51 9.17 11.73 -9.33
C SER A 51 9.63 11.33 -7.93
N CYS A 52 10.49 10.32 -7.79
CA CYS A 52 11.10 10.07 -6.47
C CYS A 52 12.14 11.15 -6.11
N ASP A 53 12.72 11.83 -7.11
CA ASP A 53 13.74 12.86 -6.93
C ASP A 53 13.16 14.26 -6.67
N ASP A 54 11.83 14.44 -6.74
CA ASP A 54 11.20 15.75 -6.52
C ASP A 54 11.16 16.11 -5.02
N PRO A 55 11.95 17.08 -4.53
CA PRO A 55 11.76 17.60 -3.18
C PRO A 55 10.45 18.38 -3.14
N CYS A 56 9.59 18.11 -2.16
CA CYS A 56 8.39 18.93 -2.03
C CYS A 56 8.73 20.30 -1.44
N GLY A 57 8.73 21.30 -2.31
CA GLY A 57 8.82 22.70 -1.94
C GLY A 57 10.25 23.24 -1.78
N PRO A 58 10.38 24.55 -1.54
CA PRO A 58 11.65 25.28 -1.65
C PRO A 58 12.67 25.00 -0.52
N SER A 59 12.44 24.01 0.34
CA SER A 59 13.32 23.68 1.46
C SER A 59 13.10 22.25 1.97
N GLU A 60 14.11 21.39 1.75
CA GLU A 60 14.48 20.24 2.61
C GLU A 60 13.39 19.19 2.94
N GLY A 61 12.57 18.81 1.97
CA GLY A 61 11.74 17.61 2.10
C GLY A 61 12.52 16.32 1.80
N ALA A 62 12.24 15.23 2.52
CA ALA A 62 12.68 13.90 2.13
C ALA A 62 12.06 13.54 0.77
N GLY A 63 12.89 13.39 -0.26
CA GLY A 63 12.46 12.90 -1.57
C GLY A 63 11.78 11.53 -1.48
N GLY A 64 11.03 11.19 -2.51
CA GLY A 64 10.37 9.91 -2.65
C GLY A 64 8.88 10.01 -2.89
N GLN A 65 8.24 8.84 -2.97
CA GLN A 65 6.81 8.73 -3.23
C GLN A 65 6.24 7.55 -2.44
N LEU A 66 5.16 7.79 -1.70
CA LEU A 66 4.35 6.74 -1.08
C LEU A 66 3.00 6.69 -1.79
N THR A 67 2.67 5.54 -2.35
CA THR A 67 1.38 5.35 -3.03
C THR A 67 0.68 4.09 -2.59
N VAL A 68 -0.66 4.14 -2.61
CA VAL A 68 -1.50 2.96 -2.47
C VAL A 68 -2.39 2.86 -3.70
N ASN A 69 -2.46 1.68 -4.30
CA ASN A 69 -3.39 1.39 -5.38
C ASN A 69 -4.11 0.06 -5.18
N VAL A 70 -5.25 -0.09 -5.85
CA VAL A 70 -6.00 -1.33 -5.87
C VAL A 70 -5.48 -2.18 -7.02
N ALA A 71 -4.94 -3.37 -6.72
CA ALA A 71 -4.53 -4.31 -7.76
C ALA A 71 -5.72 -5.08 -8.34
N ARG A 72 -6.64 -5.52 -7.48
CA ARG A 72 -7.87 -6.20 -7.88
C ARG A 72 -8.89 -6.28 -6.76
N ILE A 73 -10.15 -6.44 -7.15
CA ILE A 73 -11.29 -6.73 -6.28
C ILE A 73 -11.90 -8.05 -6.76
N TYR A 74 -12.09 -9.01 -5.87
CA TYR A 74 -12.61 -10.32 -6.24
C TYR A 74 -13.47 -10.96 -5.13
N PRO A 75 -14.43 -11.83 -5.48
CA PRO A 75 -15.25 -12.54 -4.50
C PRO A 75 -14.41 -13.55 -3.73
N SER A 76 -14.69 -13.72 -2.44
CA SER A 76 -14.08 -14.74 -1.59
C SER A 76 -15.09 -15.28 -0.57
N SER A 77 -14.72 -16.34 0.13
CA SER A 77 -15.57 -16.99 1.14
C SER A 77 -14.97 -16.87 2.53
N LEU A 78 -15.80 -17.05 3.56
CA LEU A 78 -15.34 -17.04 4.96
C LEU A 78 -14.35 -18.17 5.29
N THR A 79 -14.39 -19.28 4.56
CA THR A 79 -13.58 -20.47 4.80
C THR A 79 -12.33 -20.54 3.93
N SER A 80 -12.31 -19.87 2.78
CA SER A 80 -11.21 -19.91 1.81
C SER A 80 -10.47 -18.59 1.67
N PHE A 81 -10.84 -17.53 2.40
CA PHE A 81 -10.11 -16.26 2.37
C PHE A 81 -8.61 -16.48 2.66
N PRO A 82 -7.69 -15.99 1.80
CA PRO A 82 -7.87 -14.96 0.77
C PRO A 82 -8.10 -15.49 -0.67
N SER A 83 -8.32 -16.77 -0.89
CA SER A 83 -8.52 -17.34 -2.23
C SER A 83 -9.78 -16.81 -2.91
N GLN A 84 -9.71 -16.62 -4.24
CA GLN A 84 -10.85 -16.23 -5.04
C GLN A 84 -11.90 -17.35 -5.09
N ASP A 85 -13.15 -17.00 -4.84
CA ASP A 85 -14.28 -17.89 -5.05
C ASP A 85 -14.59 -17.99 -6.55
N GLN A 86 -14.66 -19.21 -7.06
CA GLN A 86 -14.95 -19.52 -8.46
C GLN A 86 -16.37 -20.11 -8.64
N THR A 87 -17.18 -20.10 -7.59
CA THR A 87 -18.56 -20.60 -7.63
C THR A 87 -19.39 -19.78 -8.63
N VAL A 88 -19.99 -20.46 -9.59
CA VAL A 88 -20.84 -19.84 -10.63
C VAL A 88 -22.13 -19.31 -10.00
N GLN A 89 -22.38 -18.01 -10.18
CA GLN A 89 -23.59 -17.34 -9.73
C GLN A 89 -24.70 -17.42 -10.80
N GLY A 90 -25.97 -17.25 -10.40
CA GLY A 90 -27.08 -17.09 -11.36
C GLY A 90 -27.99 -18.30 -11.58
N VAL A 91 -27.92 -19.33 -10.72
CA VAL A 91 -28.84 -20.48 -10.82
C VAL A 91 -30.23 -20.16 -10.24
N ARG A 92 -30.33 -19.16 -9.34
CA ARG A 92 -31.54 -18.45 -8.87
C ARG A 92 -31.10 -17.38 -7.84
N GLY A 93 -31.39 -16.10 -8.09
CA GLY A 93 -31.12 -15.00 -7.16
C GLY A 93 -29.68 -14.45 -7.23
N CYS A 94 -29.57 -13.12 -7.18
CA CYS A 94 -28.31 -12.40 -7.06
C CYS A 94 -27.81 -12.52 -5.60
N THR A 95 -27.21 -13.66 -5.24
CA THR A 95 -26.61 -13.81 -3.90
C THR A 95 -25.21 -13.19 -3.93
N PRO A 96 -24.97 -12.08 -3.23
CA PRO A 96 -23.64 -11.49 -3.20
C PRO A 96 -22.65 -12.41 -2.46
N PRO A 97 -21.36 -12.37 -2.81
CA PRO A 97 -20.35 -13.11 -2.08
C PRO A 97 -20.31 -12.64 -0.62
N PRO A 98 -20.07 -13.55 0.35
CA PRO A 98 -20.02 -13.17 1.76
C PRO A 98 -18.82 -12.25 2.08
N ILE A 99 -17.73 -12.35 1.30
CA ILE A 99 -16.55 -11.49 1.39
C ILE A 99 -16.21 -10.93 0.02
N THR A 100 -15.93 -9.63 0.00
CA THR A 100 -15.26 -8.97 -1.12
C THR A 100 -13.79 -8.81 -0.72
N ALA A 101 -12.89 -9.54 -1.37
CA ALA A 101 -11.45 -9.42 -1.14
C ALA A 101 -10.90 -8.28 -2.00
N VAL A 102 -10.13 -7.39 -1.39
CA VAL A 102 -9.44 -6.30 -2.07
C VAL A 102 -7.95 -6.47 -1.89
N GLU A 103 -7.23 -6.63 -3.00
CA GLU A 103 -5.77 -6.64 -2.99
C GLU A 103 -5.28 -5.22 -3.20
N LEU A 104 -4.58 -4.70 -2.19
CA LEU A 104 -3.91 -3.42 -2.22
C LEU A 104 -2.43 -3.63 -2.47
N VAL A 105 -1.85 -2.68 -3.20
CA VAL A 105 -0.42 -2.56 -3.43
C VAL A 105 0.01 -1.23 -2.82
N ILE A 106 0.92 -1.32 -1.85
CA ILE A 106 1.57 -0.17 -1.24
C ILE A 106 2.95 -0.09 -1.86
N THR A 107 3.28 1.04 -2.46
CA THR A 107 4.59 1.28 -3.08
C THR A 107 5.24 2.46 -2.38
N LEU A 108 6.47 2.26 -1.91
CA LEU A 108 7.31 3.32 -1.36
C LEU A 108 8.59 3.39 -2.21
N LEU A 109 8.80 4.53 -2.86
CA LEU A 109 9.99 4.84 -3.65
C LEU A 109 10.84 5.89 -2.94
N ARG A 110 12.15 5.72 -3.00
CA ARG A 110 13.19 6.64 -2.53
C ARG A 110 14.20 6.90 -3.65
N CYS A 111 14.98 7.96 -3.52
CA CYS A 111 16.12 8.21 -4.38
C CYS A 111 17.17 7.12 -4.17
N ALA A 112 17.70 6.58 -5.27
CA ALA A 112 18.86 5.71 -5.28
C ALA A 112 20.09 6.55 -5.67
N PRO A 113 21.28 6.27 -5.11
CA PRO A 113 22.52 6.83 -5.62
C PRO A 113 22.68 6.52 -7.11
N THR A 114 22.96 7.54 -7.91
CA THR A 114 23.16 7.43 -9.36
C THR A 114 24.58 7.82 -9.76
N VAL A 115 24.87 7.74 -11.05
CA VAL A 115 26.17 8.15 -11.61
C VAL A 115 26.39 9.64 -11.35
N SER A 116 27.58 10.01 -10.86
CA SER A 116 27.93 11.41 -10.59
C SER A 116 28.02 12.24 -11.88
N GLU A 117 28.11 13.57 -11.74
CA GLU A 117 28.30 14.48 -12.88
C GLU A 117 29.57 14.17 -13.70
N ASP A 118 30.60 13.63 -13.05
CA ASP A 118 31.84 13.20 -13.68
C ASP A 118 31.75 11.81 -14.34
N GLY A 119 30.56 11.19 -14.36
CA GLY A 119 30.34 9.87 -14.94
C GLY A 119 30.83 8.71 -14.07
N CYS A 120 31.12 8.94 -12.78
CA CYS A 120 31.56 7.88 -11.88
C CYS A 120 30.37 7.13 -11.26
N PRO A 121 30.41 5.79 -11.16
CA PRO A 121 29.36 5.04 -10.48
C PRO A 121 29.33 5.38 -8.98
N PRO A 122 28.18 5.17 -8.30
CA PRO A 122 28.08 5.36 -6.86
C PRO A 122 29.02 4.40 -6.11
N SER A 123 29.55 4.87 -5.00
CA SER A 123 30.39 4.10 -4.09
C SER A 123 29.60 3.00 -3.37
N CYS A 124 30.30 2.01 -2.83
CA CYS A 124 29.67 0.97 -2.04
C CYS A 124 29.08 1.52 -0.74
N GLU A 125 29.68 2.56 -0.18
CA GLU A 125 29.20 3.27 1.00
C GLU A 125 27.85 3.95 0.75
N GLU A 126 27.71 4.66 -0.37
CA GLU A 126 26.43 5.27 -0.78
C GLU A 126 25.33 4.23 -1.00
N LEU A 127 25.67 3.14 -1.69
CA LEU A 127 24.74 2.03 -1.92
C LEU A 127 24.35 1.32 -0.61
N SER A 128 25.29 1.17 0.32
CA SER A 128 25.04 0.58 1.64
C SER A 128 24.09 1.45 2.46
N GLU A 129 24.25 2.76 2.42
CA GLU A 129 23.37 3.69 3.13
C GLU A 129 21.95 3.69 2.54
N ALA A 130 21.83 3.73 1.21
CA ALA A 130 20.54 3.59 0.54
C ALA A 130 19.85 2.24 0.88
N SER A 131 20.62 1.16 0.95
CA SER A 131 20.12 -0.16 1.33
C SER A 131 19.67 -0.19 2.80
N ARG A 132 20.39 0.48 3.70
CA ARG A 132 20.01 0.62 5.11
C ARG A 132 18.64 1.29 5.24
N ILE A 133 18.46 2.42 4.56
CA ILE A 133 17.19 3.16 4.53
C ILE A 133 16.05 2.26 4.03
N LEU A 134 16.28 1.55 2.93
CA LEU A 134 15.28 0.69 2.32
C LEU A 134 14.88 -0.48 3.22
N HIS A 135 15.84 -1.14 3.89
CA HIS A 135 15.53 -2.24 4.80
C HIS A 135 14.73 -1.77 6.02
N ILE A 136 15.01 -0.56 6.52
CA ILE A 136 14.22 0.05 7.61
C ILE A 136 12.81 0.34 7.12
N ASP A 137 12.67 0.97 5.96
CA ASP A 137 11.38 1.24 5.32
C ASP A 137 10.56 -0.06 5.10
N GLU A 138 11.21 -1.15 4.69
CA GLU A 138 10.59 -2.48 4.52
C GLU A 138 9.95 -2.98 5.81
N VAL A 139 10.71 -2.98 6.91
CA VAL A 139 10.21 -3.39 8.22
C VAL A 139 9.14 -2.44 8.75
N THR A 140 9.31 -1.13 8.57
CA THR A 140 8.35 -0.12 9.02
C THR A 140 7.01 -0.26 8.31
N VAL A 141 7.00 -0.39 6.98
CA VAL A 141 5.77 -0.57 6.20
C VAL A 141 5.07 -1.88 6.60
N TYR A 142 5.83 -2.97 6.75
CA TYR A 142 5.28 -4.26 7.17
C TYR A 142 4.61 -4.19 8.54
N ASN A 143 5.28 -3.59 9.52
CA ASN A 143 4.76 -3.42 10.89
C ASN A 143 3.57 -2.46 10.95
N ALA A 144 3.61 -1.37 10.17
CA ALA A 144 2.51 -0.41 10.06
C ALA A 144 1.22 -1.11 9.61
N LEU A 145 1.29 -1.95 8.58
CA LEU A 145 0.13 -2.70 8.08
C LEU A 145 -0.39 -3.69 9.13
N LEU A 146 0.50 -4.42 9.83
CA LEU A 146 0.11 -5.34 10.90
C LEU A 146 -0.64 -4.63 12.03
N CYS A 147 -0.20 -3.43 12.41
CA CYS A 147 -0.74 -2.69 13.54
C CYS A 147 -2.03 -1.92 13.18
N CYS A 148 -2.10 -1.34 11.98
CA CYS A 148 -3.18 -0.46 11.60
C CYS A 148 -4.38 -1.15 10.97
N LEU A 149 -4.18 -2.16 10.12
CA LEU A 149 -5.29 -2.82 9.43
C LEU A 149 -6.38 -3.34 10.37
N PRO A 150 -6.06 -3.97 11.53
CA PRO A 150 -7.08 -4.34 12.51
C PRO A 150 -7.98 -3.17 12.93
N GLN A 151 -7.43 -1.96 13.02
CA GLN A 151 -8.13 -0.76 13.52
C GLN A 151 -9.04 -0.11 12.47
N THR A 152 -8.78 -0.32 11.19
CA THR A 152 -9.59 0.24 10.08
C THR A 152 -10.98 -0.42 9.94
N GLY A 153 -11.30 -1.43 10.74
CA GLY A 153 -12.51 -2.26 10.60
C GLY A 153 -13.78 -1.70 11.26
N GLY A 154 -13.70 -0.60 12.00
CA GLY A 154 -14.85 0.07 12.66
C GLY A 154 -15.64 -0.76 13.68
N GLY A 155 -15.26 -2.01 13.93
CA GLY A 155 -15.99 -2.96 14.78
C GLY A 155 -15.08 -3.74 15.72
N ARG A 156 -15.68 -4.39 16.73
CA ARG A 156 -14.98 -5.05 17.86
C ARG A 156 -13.97 -6.14 17.48
N ARG A 157 -14.11 -6.76 16.30
CA ARG A 157 -13.26 -7.88 15.83
C ARG A 157 -12.19 -7.46 14.82
N GLY A 158 -12.06 -6.16 14.56
CA GLY A 158 -11.11 -5.63 13.57
C GLY A 158 -11.35 -6.15 12.15
N ARG A 159 -10.51 -5.69 11.22
CA ARG A 159 -10.54 -6.14 9.83
C ARG A 159 -9.77 -7.45 9.67
N LYS A 160 -10.26 -8.37 8.82
CA LYS A 160 -9.49 -9.55 8.42
C LYS A 160 -8.62 -9.19 7.22
N PHE A 161 -7.35 -9.59 7.25
CA PHE A 161 -6.41 -9.35 6.16
C PHE A 161 -5.34 -10.44 6.11
N VAL A 162 -4.66 -10.54 4.98
CA VAL A 162 -3.46 -11.36 4.77
C VAL A 162 -2.39 -10.47 4.17
N ILE A 163 -1.24 -10.37 4.83
CA ILE A 163 -0.08 -9.67 4.30
C ILE A 163 0.60 -10.58 3.29
N GLY A 164 0.76 -10.08 2.06
CA GLY A 164 1.49 -10.76 1.00
C GLY A 164 2.99 -10.58 1.13
N ALA A 165 3.74 -11.18 0.20
CA ALA A 165 5.17 -10.95 0.12
C ALA A 165 5.48 -9.47 -0.17
N GLN A 166 6.46 -8.94 0.55
CA GLN A 166 7.11 -7.68 0.21
C GLN A 166 8.16 -7.95 -0.87
N ARG A 167 8.36 -7.01 -1.78
CA ARG A 167 9.37 -7.11 -2.82
C ARG A 167 10.09 -5.79 -2.97
N THR A 168 11.42 -5.82 -2.97
CA THR A 168 12.23 -4.70 -3.46
C THR A 168 12.02 -4.54 -4.97
N ILE A 169 11.90 -3.29 -5.44
CA ILE A 169 11.70 -2.93 -6.84
C ILE A 169 12.72 -1.87 -7.27
N GLY A 170 13.04 -1.84 -8.57
CA GLY A 170 14.03 -0.93 -9.15
C GLY A 170 15.45 -1.52 -9.16
N PRO A 171 16.48 -0.70 -9.42
CA PRO A 171 16.40 0.74 -9.66
C PRO A 171 15.89 1.09 -11.08
N GLU A 172 15.05 2.11 -11.19
CA GLU A 172 14.60 2.67 -12.47
C GLU A 172 14.50 4.20 -12.34
N GLY A 173 15.06 4.93 -13.31
CA GLY A 173 14.99 6.39 -13.33
C GLY A 173 15.62 7.09 -12.12
N GLY A 174 16.57 6.45 -11.43
CA GLY A 174 17.15 6.98 -10.19
C GLY A 174 16.38 6.65 -8.93
N CYS A 175 15.29 5.89 -9.02
CA CYS A 175 14.50 5.48 -7.86
C CYS A 175 14.72 4.01 -7.52
N VAL A 176 14.63 3.69 -6.24
CA VAL A 176 14.55 2.32 -5.71
C VAL A 176 13.47 2.28 -4.64
N GLY A 177 12.88 1.13 -4.40
CA GLY A 177 11.84 1.07 -3.38
C GLY A 177 11.35 -0.32 -3.09
N LEU A 178 10.16 -0.36 -2.51
CA LEU A 178 9.47 -1.59 -2.15
C LEU A 178 8.02 -1.59 -2.63
N GLU A 179 7.52 -2.78 -2.90
CA GLU A 179 6.12 -3.10 -3.12
C GLU A 179 5.65 -4.06 -2.02
N GLN A 180 4.69 -3.62 -1.20
CA GLN A 180 4.03 -4.45 -0.21
C GLN A 180 2.59 -4.73 -0.63
N ARG A 181 2.24 -6.01 -0.72
CA ARG A 181 0.87 -6.43 -1.03
C ARG A 181 0.09 -6.79 0.22
N VAL A 182 -1.18 -6.42 0.27
CA VAL A 182 -2.08 -6.88 1.33
C VAL A 182 -3.46 -7.16 0.78
N ILE A 183 -4.04 -8.28 1.19
CA ILE A 183 -5.39 -8.67 0.82
C ILE A 183 -6.28 -8.43 2.02
N VAL A 184 -7.32 -7.63 1.81
CA VAL A 184 -8.19 -7.14 2.85
C VAL A 184 -9.61 -7.62 2.62
N ALA A 185 -10.24 -8.19 3.66
CA ALA A 185 -11.63 -8.59 3.60
C ALA A 185 -12.54 -7.38 3.83
N LEU A 186 -13.32 -7.02 2.81
CA LEU A 186 -14.48 -6.16 2.93
C LEU A 186 -15.75 -6.99 3.06
N PRO A 187 -16.78 -6.47 3.75
CA PRO A 187 -18.06 -7.14 3.78
C PRO A 187 -18.64 -7.24 2.36
N GLY A 188 -19.42 -8.30 2.12
CA GLY A 188 -20.12 -8.49 0.86
C GLY A 188 -20.98 -7.29 0.43
N CYS A 189 -21.17 -7.15 -0.87
CA CYS A 189 -22.12 -6.19 -1.43
C CYS A 189 -23.54 -6.54 -0.99
N ARG A 190 -24.43 -5.55 -0.85
CA ARG A 190 -25.88 -5.80 -0.93
C ARG A 190 -26.32 -5.47 -2.34
N CYS A 191 -27.09 -6.36 -2.96
CA CYS A 191 -27.82 -5.97 -4.17
C CYS A 191 -28.80 -4.85 -3.78
N PRO A 192 -28.98 -3.83 -4.64
CA PRO A 192 -30.14 -2.94 -4.50
C PRO A 192 -31.38 -3.84 -4.46
N ASP A 193 -32.20 -3.71 -3.43
CA ASP A 193 -33.48 -4.42 -3.40
C ASP A 193 -34.21 -4.07 -4.71
N GLU A 194 -34.67 -5.10 -5.45
CA GLU A 194 -35.57 -4.87 -6.58
C GLU A 194 -36.75 -4.06 -6.00
N GLY A 195 -36.88 -2.82 -6.47
CA GLY A 195 -37.96 -1.95 -6.05
C GLY A 195 -39.26 -2.72 -6.19
N VAL A 196 -39.96 -2.92 -5.06
CA VAL A 196 -41.33 -3.39 -5.06
C VAL A 196 -42.13 -2.36 -5.84
N SER A 197 -42.43 -2.69 -7.10
CA SER A 197 -43.55 -2.13 -7.87
C SER A 197 -44.73 -3.07 -7.77
#